data_AF-A0A2D8UBH4-F1
#
_entry.id   AF-A0A2D8UBH4-F1
#
_cell.length_a   1.000
_cell.length_b   1.000
_cell.length_c   1.000
_cell.angle_alpha   90.00
_cell.angle_beta   90.00
_cell.angle_gamma   90.00
#
_symmetry.space_group_name_H-M   'P 1'
#
loop_
_entity.id
_entity.type
_entity.pdbx_description
1 polymer ?
#
loop_
_entity_poly.entity_id
_entity_poly.type
_entity_poly.pdbx_seq_one_letter_code
_entity_poly.pdbx_strand_id
1 'polypeptide(L)'
;MSLGTNGISLGDLTKLRVWYPSMRGVKGHMTQSKNYRVIVVDLIGVKSHTNPTKIKYRILLDLSDFPRNHPQAFVLSPPSEDIEHVNIGHAQKNNLAPNKPMCVICLGAINSIFSSWDQDVLVRMRGFLNHLENILNTPNTGSRMRG
;
A
#
# COMPACT_ATOMS: atom_id res chain seq x y z
N MET A 1 -28.27 -3.64 -4.85
CA MET A 1 -26.81 -3.41 -4.87
C MET A 1 -26.51 -2.34 -3.83
N SER A 2 -25.84 -2.68 -2.73
CA SER A 2 -25.43 -1.68 -1.74
C SER A 2 -24.35 -0.79 -2.38
N LEU A 3 -24.58 0.52 -2.43
CA LEU A 3 -23.57 1.52 -2.77
C LEU A 3 -22.52 1.53 -1.64
N GLY A 4 -21.66 0.52 -1.62
CA GLY A 4 -20.54 0.44 -0.69
C GLY A 4 -19.60 1.60 -0.98
N THR A 5 -19.37 2.43 0.04
CA THR A 5 -18.48 3.60 -0.04
C THR A 5 -17.03 3.14 -0.06
N ASN A 6 -16.57 2.56 -1.17
CA ASN A 6 -15.19 2.09 -1.31
C ASN A 6 -14.21 3.26 -1.21
N GLY A 7 -13.00 2.97 -0.71
CA GLY A 7 -11.97 3.97 -0.47
C GLY A 7 -12.03 4.60 0.93
N ILE A 8 -11.40 5.76 1.08
CA ILE A 8 -11.32 6.47 2.36
C ILE A 8 -11.84 7.91 2.27
N SER A 9 -12.56 8.36 3.28
CA SER A 9 -13.05 9.74 3.36
C SER A 9 -11.91 10.74 3.62
N LEU A 10 -12.12 12.03 3.32
CA LEU A 10 -11.16 13.07 3.70
C LEU A 10 -10.98 13.18 5.22
N GLY A 11 -12.06 12.95 6.00
CA GLY A 11 -12.01 12.98 7.45
C GLY A 11 -11.10 11.89 8.01
N ASP A 12 -11.24 10.66 7.52
CA ASP A 12 -10.42 9.53 7.96
C ASP A 12 -8.98 9.65 7.48
N LEU A 13 -8.77 10.13 6.25
CA LEU A 13 -7.44 10.46 5.74
C LEU A 13 -6.75 11.51 6.63
N THR A 14 -7.50 12.51 7.10
CA THR A 14 -6.97 13.56 7.99
C THR A 14 -6.58 12.99 9.35
N LYS A 15 -7.37 12.08 9.91
CA LYS A 15 -7.02 11.38 11.17
C LYS A 15 -5.78 10.51 10.99
N LEU A 16 -5.66 9.78 9.87
CA LEU A 16 -4.49 8.93 9.61
C LEU A 16 -3.18 9.71 9.48
N ARG A 17 -3.24 10.97 9.03
CA ARG A 17 -2.05 11.84 8.94
C ARG A 17 -1.37 12.15 10.26
N VAL A 18 -2.06 11.95 11.39
CA VAL A 18 -1.44 12.06 12.72
C VAL A 18 -0.30 11.03 12.86
N TRP A 19 -0.49 9.82 12.32
CA TRP A 19 0.53 8.76 12.34
C TRP A 19 1.33 8.70 11.04
N TYR A 20 0.73 9.09 9.91
CA TYR A 20 1.35 9.02 8.58
C TYR A 20 1.29 10.38 7.87
N PRO A 21 2.12 11.36 8.24
CA PRO A 21 2.00 12.74 7.76
C PRO A 21 2.16 12.91 6.24
N SER A 22 2.87 12.00 5.58
CA SER A 22 3.07 11.98 4.12
C SER A 22 1.83 11.53 3.34
N MET A 23 0.81 11.00 4.03
CA MET A 23 -0.34 10.38 3.39
C MET A 23 -1.22 11.40 2.66
N ARG A 24 -1.57 11.11 1.42
CA ARG A 24 -2.42 11.98 0.59
C ARG A 24 -3.29 11.18 -0.37
N GLY A 25 -4.52 11.63 -0.56
CA GLY A 25 -5.41 11.11 -1.59
C GLY A 25 -5.07 11.66 -2.97
N VAL A 26 -5.25 10.84 -4.01
CA VAL A 26 -5.09 11.26 -5.41
C VAL A 26 -6.45 11.71 -5.94
N LYS A 27 -6.61 13.02 -6.13
CA LYS A 27 -7.89 13.64 -6.52
C LYS A 27 -8.51 13.07 -7.80
N GLY A 28 -7.67 12.69 -8.78
CA GLY A 28 -8.12 12.08 -10.04
C GLY A 28 -8.72 10.67 -9.89
N HIS A 29 -8.64 10.06 -8.71
CA HIS A 29 -9.22 8.76 -8.41
C HIS A 29 -10.21 8.86 -7.23
N MET A 30 -10.99 9.93 -7.16
CA MET A 30 -12.10 9.99 -6.21
C MET A 30 -13.31 9.21 -6.74
N THR A 31 -14.02 8.54 -5.85
CA THR A 31 -15.31 7.90 -6.16
C THR A 31 -16.42 8.95 -6.26
N GLN A 32 -17.58 8.56 -6.80
CA GLN A 32 -18.77 9.43 -6.83
C GLN A 32 -19.19 9.90 -5.41
N SER A 33 -18.92 9.09 -4.39
CA SER A 33 -19.16 9.39 -2.97
C SER A 33 -18.08 10.27 -2.33
N LYS A 34 -17.15 10.83 -3.12
CA LYS A 34 -16.02 11.67 -2.67
C LYS A 34 -15.01 10.96 -1.74
N ASN A 35 -14.96 9.63 -1.78
CA ASN A 35 -13.88 8.87 -1.14
C ASN A 35 -12.67 8.78 -2.08
N TYR A 36 -11.47 8.75 -1.51
CA TYR A 36 -10.24 8.49 -2.26
C TYR A 36 -10.10 6.99 -2.51
N ARG A 37 -10.13 6.57 -3.78
CA ARG A 37 -9.82 5.20 -4.22
C ARG A 37 -8.30 4.96 -4.28
N VAL A 38 -7.52 6.01 -4.47
CA VAL A 38 -6.05 5.92 -4.51
C VAL A 38 -5.46 6.87 -3.50
N ILE A 39 -4.55 6.35 -2.68
CA ILE A 39 -3.75 7.15 -1.75
C ILE A 39 -2.26 6.90 -2.00
N VAL A 40 -1.44 7.88 -1.63
CA VAL A 40 0.03 7.79 -1.64
C VAL A 40 0.54 8.06 -0.24
N VAL A 41 1.52 7.28 0.21
CA VAL A 41 2.18 7.42 1.50
C VAL A 41 3.67 7.12 1.34
N ASP A 42 4.52 7.86 2.05
CA ASP A 42 5.94 7.56 2.15
C ASP A 42 6.19 6.73 3.42
N LEU A 43 6.77 5.53 3.29
CA LEU A 43 7.15 4.63 4.38
C LEU A 43 8.65 4.33 4.36
N ILE A 44 9.21 3.90 5.50
CA ILE A 44 10.61 3.48 5.62
C ILE A 44 10.70 1.96 5.60
N GLY A 45 11.59 1.44 4.77
CA GLY A 45 11.93 0.02 4.70
C GLY A 45 13.43 -0.20 4.57
N VAL A 46 13.86 -1.45 4.44
CA VAL A 46 15.25 -1.82 4.13
C VAL A 46 15.47 -1.91 2.62
N LYS A 47 16.69 -1.69 2.15
CA LYS A 47 17.02 -1.82 0.72
C LYS A 47 16.82 -3.26 0.22
N SER A 48 17.31 -4.24 0.98
CA SER A 48 17.21 -5.67 0.65
C SER A 48 17.30 -6.56 1.90
N HIS A 49 17.13 -7.85 1.71
CA HIS A 49 17.32 -8.86 2.77
C HIS A 49 18.78 -9.02 3.21
N THR A 50 19.75 -8.61 2.38
CA THR A 50 21.19 -8.66 2.68
C THR A 50 21.77 -7.29 3.03
N ASN A 51 21.03 -6.21 2.74
CA ASN A 51 21.41 -4.84 3.03
C ASN A 51 20.31 -4.13 3.84
N PRO A 52 20.47 -4.04 5.18
CA PRO A 52 19.47 -3.46 6.07
C PRO A 52 19.43 -1.92 6.05
N THR A 53 20.17 -1.27 5.13
CA THR A 53 20.15 0.18 4.98
C THR A 53 18.72 0.67 4.79
N LYS A 54 18.32 1.65 5.62
CA LYS A 54 16.98 2.20 5.56
C LYS A 54 16.84 3.13 4.36
N ILE A 55 15.80 2.89 3.56
CA ILE A 55 15.44 3.75 2.43
C ILE A 55 13.96 4.11 2.50
N LYS A 56 13.61 5.19 1.82
CA LYS A 56 12.23 5.68 1.72
C LYS A 56 11.56 5.07 0.50
N TYR A 57 10.41 4.45 0.72
CA TYR A 57 9.51 3.99 -0.32
C TYR A 57 8.33 4.95 -0.43
N ARG A 58 8.11 5.51 -1.62
CA ARG A 58 6.84 6.15 -1.94
C ARG A 58 5.89 5.11 -2.48
N ILE A 59 4.78 4.89 -1.78
CA ILE A 59 3.86 3.79 -2.05
C ILE A 59 2.52 4.35 -2.49
N LEU A 60 1.99 3.77 -3.56
CA LEU A 60 0.62 3.94 -4.00
C LEU A 60 -0.21 2.78 -3.46
N LEU A 61 -1.33 3.10 -2.82
CA LEU A 61 -2.31 2.11 -2.37
C LEU A 61 -3.58 2.23 -3.22
N ASP A 62 -4.03 1.09 -3.76
CA ASP A 62 -5.32 0.96 -4.43
C ASP A 62 -6.37 0.47 -3.44
N LEU A 63 -7.38 1.30 -3.20
CA LEU A 63 -8.49 1.11 -2.28
C LEU A 63 -9.80 0.75 -3.02
N SER A 64 -9.71 0.27 -4.26
CA SER A 64 -10.86 -0.09 -5.11
C SER A 64 -11.92 -0.94 -4.41
N ASP A 65 -11.51 -1.84 -3.53
CA ASP A 65 -12.38 -2.77 -2.81
C ASP A 65 -12.24 -2.67 -1.28
N PHE A 66 -11.55 -1.64 -0.81
CA PHE A 66 -11.43 -1.36 0.62
C PHE A 66 -12.69 -0.62 1.10
N PRO A 67 -13.28 -0.95 2.28
CA PRO A 67 -12.72 -1.79 3.36
C PRO A 67 -13.02 -3.29 3.28
N ARG A 68 -13.78 -3.75 2.29
CA ARG A 68 -14.15 -5.16 2.12
C ARG A 68 -12.92 -6.06 1.97
N ASN A 69 -11.95 -5.62 1.18
CA ASN A 69 -10.66 -6.28 0.97
C ASN A 69 -9.50 -5.33 1.28
N HIS A 70 -8.32 -5.91 1.53
CA HIS A 70 -7.13 -5.13 1.83
C HIS A 70 -6.70 -4.30 0.62
N PRO A 71 -6.04 -3.15 0.82
CA PRO A 71 -5.44 -2.40 -0.28
C PRO A 71 -4.41 -3.22 -1.05
N GLN A 72 -4.30 -2.98 -2.37
CA GLN A 72 -3.10 -3.38 -3.11
C GLN A 72 -2.03 -2.30 -2.93
N ALA A 73 -0.75 -2.69 -2.89
CA ALA A 73 0.35 -1.77 -2.64
C ALA A 73 1.41 -1.82 -3.75
N PHE A 74 1.84 -0.65 -4.21
CA PHE A 74 2.78 -0.48 -5.31
C PHE A 74 3.85 0.55 -5.00
N VAL A 75 5.09 0.31 -5.40
CA VAL A 75 6.19 1.27 -5.26
C VAL A 75 6.20 2.25 -6.44
N LEU A 76 6.10 3.54 -6.14
CA LEU A 76 6.28 4.66 -7.07
C LEU A 76 7.72 5.19 -7.09
N SER A 77 8.46 5.01 -6.00
CA SER A 77 9.86 5.40 -5.83
C SER A 77 10.44 4.60 -4.65
N PRO A 78 11.71 4.13 -4.71
CA PRO A 78 12.69 4.31 -5.79
C PRO A 78 12.29 3.56 -7.10
N PRO A 79 12.97 3.80 -8.23
CA PRO A 79 12.70 3.06 -9.46
C PRO A 79 13.08 1.58 -9.31
N SER A 80 12.61 0.73 -10.22
CA SER A 80 12.67 -0.74 -10.09
C SER A 80 14.10 -1.29 -10.03
N GLU A 81 15.01 -0.66 -10.75
CA GLU A 81 16.43 -0.97 -10.82
C GLU A 81 17.16 -0.73 -9.49
N ASP A 82 16.64 0.16 -8.65
CA ASP A 82 17.20 0.48 -7.33
C ASP A 82 16.59 -0.38 -6.20
N ILE A 83 15.65 -1.28 -6.53
CA ILE A 83 14.95 -2.13 -5.57
C ILE A 83 15.53 -3.54 -5.58
N GLU A 84 16.09 -3.94 -4.44
CA GLU A 84 16.64 -5.27 -4.17
C GLU A 84 15.80 -6.04 -3.11
N HIS A 85 14.60 -5.54 -2.80
CA HIS A 85 13.74 -6.09 -1.76
C HIS A 85 12.98 -7.34 -2.25
N VAL A 86 13.15 -8.47 -1.55
CA VAL A 86 12.64 -9.79 -2.01
C VAL A 86 11.13 -9.88 -2.10
N ASN A 87 10.37 -9.07 -1.37
CA ASN A 87 8.90 -9.06 -1.46
C ASN A 87 8.36 -8.03 -2.46
N ILE A 88 9.21 -7.34 -3.23
CA ILE A 88 8.78 -6.33 -4.21
C ILE A 88 9.10 -6.84 -5.62
N GLY A 89 8.08 -7.01 -6.46
CA GLY A 89 8.26 -7.52 -7.84
C GLY A 89 8.92 -6.54 -8.79
N HIS A 90 9.16 -6.95 -10.04
CA HIS A 90 9.58 -6.03 -11.10
C HIS A 90 8.47 -5.06 -11.49
N ALA A 91 8.86 -3.88 -12.00
CA ALA A 91 7.88 -2.89 -12.42
C ALA A 91 7.02 -3.42 -13.58
N GLN A 92 5.71 -3.25 -13.44
CA GLN A 92 4.73 -3.62 -14.46
C GLN A 92 3.79 -2.45 -14.74
N LYS A 93 3.27 -2.39 -15.97
CA LYS A 93 2.20 -1.46 -16.32
C LYS A 93 0.94 -1.80 -15.55
N ASN A 94 0.23 -0.79 -15.09
CA ASN A 94 -1.06 -0.94 -14.41
C ASN A 94 -1.98 0.20 -14.83
N ASN A 95 -3.28 -0.01 -14.63
CA ASN A 95 -4.31 0.95 -15.05
C ASN A 95 -4.44 2.16 -14.13
N LEU A 96 -3.80 2.15 -12.96
CA LEU A 96 -3.82 3.27 -12.01
C LEU A 96 -2.84 4.37 -12.44
N ALA A 97 -1.72 3.99 -13.03
CA ALA A 97 -0.70 4.90 -13.56
C ALA A 97 -0.19 4.36 -14.92
N PRO A 98 -0.95 4.51 -16.01
CA PRO A 98 -0.63 3.88 -17.30
C PRO A 98 0.71 4.32 -17.89
N ASN A 99 1.15 5.53 -17.55
CA ASN A 99 2.42 6.11 -18.02
C ASN A 99 3.59 5.88 -17.05
N LYS A 100 3.38 5.12 -15.97
CA LYS A 100 4.40 4.87 -14.95
C LYS A 100 4.35 3.42 -14.46
N PRO A 101 5.24 2.55 -14.95
CA PRO A 101 5.41 1.21 -14.39
C PRO A 101 5.65 1.27 -12.88
N MET A 102 5.03 0.38 -12.12
CA MET A 102 5.17 0.31 -10.67
C MET A 102 5.48 -1.11 -10.22
N CYS A 103 6.27 -1.25 -9.16
CA CYS A 103 6.56 -2.54 -8.57
C CYS A 103 5.47 -2.93 -7.59
N VAL A 104 4.83 -4.09 -7.77
CA VAL A 104 3.86 -4.61 -6.79
C VAL A 104 4.58 -5.12 -5.54
N ILE A 105 3.99 -4.85 -4.38
CA ILE A 105 4.47 -5.38 -3.09
C ILE A 105 3.66 -6.64 -2.76
N CYS A 106 4.34 -7.77 -2.58
CA CYS A 106 3.72 -8.99 -2.09
C CYS A 106 3.43 -8.84 -0.59
N LEU A 107 2.16 -9.00 -0.23
CA LEU A 107 1.67 -8.83 1.14
C LEU A 107 1.66 -10.13 1.95
N GLY A 108 2.14 -11.23 1.36
CA GLY A 108 2.03 -12.57 1.95
C GLY A 108 0.58 -13.03 2.09
N ALA A 109 0.33 -13.94 3.04
CA ALA A 109 -1.00 -14.51 3.31
C ALA A 109 -1.90 -13.57 4.14
N ILE A 110 -2.00 -12.29 3.77
CA ILE A 110 -2.76 -11.29 4.53
C ILE A 110 -4.29 -11.50 4.44
N ASN A 111 -4.80 -12.12 3.38
CA ASN A 111 -6.24 -12.21 3.08
C ASN A 111 -7.10 -12.68 4.26
N SER A 112 -6.81 -13.87 4.81
CA SER A 112 -7.58 -14.45 5.91
C SER A 112 -7.50 -13.62 7.19
N ILE A 113 -6.32 -13.06 7.46
CA ILE A 113 -6.07 -12.23 8.64
C ILE A 113 -6.84 -10.91 8.52
N PHE A 114 -6.78 -10.24 7.36
CA PHE A 114 -7.47 -8.98 7.12
C PHE A 114 -9.00 -9.13 7.24
N SER A 115 -9.56 -10.24 6.76
CA SER A 115 -11.00 -10.52 6.91
C SER A 115 -11.43 -10.64 8.38
N SER A 116 -10.53 -11.07 9.28
CA SER A 116 -10.81 -11.22 10.72
C SER A 116 -10.74 -9.91 11.52
N TRP A 117 -10.19 -8.82 10.96
CA TRP A 117 -10.08 -7.55 11.67
C TRP A 117 -11.43 -6.86 11.87
N ASP A 118 -11.50 -5.91 12.80
CA ASP A 118 -12.64 -5.01 12.96
C ASP A 118 -13.00 -4.34 11.62
N GLN A 119 -14.29 -4.08 11.33
CA GLN A 119 -14.74 -3.47 10.08
C GLN A 119 -14.54 -1.94 10.04
N ASP A 120 -14.13 -1.33 11.14
CA ASP A 120 -13.77 0.09 11.21
C ASP A 120 -12.64 0.44 10.22
N VAL A 121 -12.90 1.44 9.40
CA VAL A 121 -12.03 1.91 8.31
C VAL A 121 -10.67 2.35 8.82
N LEU A 122 -10.62 3.06 9.95
CA LEU A 122 -9.37 3.56 10.52
C LEU A 122 -8.54 2.42 11.13
N VAL A 123 -9.19 1.51 11.84
CA VAL A 123 -8.54 0.32 12.42
C VAL A 123 -7.95 -0.54 11.30
N ARG A 124 -8.72 -0.85 10.25
CA ARG A 124 -8.24 -1.65 9.11
C ARG A 124 -7.07 -0.99 8.39
N MET A 125 -7.16 0.31 8.12
CA MET A 125 -6.09 1.01 7.43
C MET A 125 -4.81 1.08 8.28
N ARG A 126 -4.92 1.33 9.59
CA ARG A 126 -3.75 1.31 10.50
C ARG A 126 -3.13 -0.08 10.60
N GLY A 127 -3.94 -1.12 10.75
CA GLY A 127 -3.46 -2.51 10.76
C GLY A 127 -2.74 -2.87 9.46
N PHE A 128 -3.31 -2.45 8.32
CA PHE A 128 -2.71 -2.69 7.02
C PHE A 128 -1.37 -1.96 6.85
N LEU A 129 -1.28 -0.69 7.24
CA LEU A 129 -0.04 0.07 7.15
C LEU A 129 1.04 -0.50 8.06
N ASN A 130 0.70 -0.91 9.28
CA ASN A 130 1.63 -1.58 10.17
C ASN A 130 2.15 -2.91 9.59
N HIS A 131 1.26 -3.71 8.96
CA HIS A 131 1.66 -4.92 8.25
C HIS A 131 2.60 -4.63 7.07
N LEU A 132 2.30 -3.59 6.29
CA LEU A 132 3.12 -3.15 5.18
C LEU A 132 4.50 -2.65 5.64
N GLU A 133 4.56 -1.87 6.72
CA GLU A 133 5.82 -1.45 7.35
C GLU A 133 6.63 -2.67 7.82
N ASN A 134 5.97 -3.69 8.38
CA ASN A 134 6.66 -4.93 8.76
C ASN A 134 7.26 -5.64 7.54
N ILE A 135 6.50 -5.82 6.45
CA ILE A 135 7.01 -6.42 5.20
C ILE A 135 8.24 -5.66 4.68
N LEU A 136 8.18 -4.33 4.67
CA LEU A 136 9.26 -3.49 4.16
C LEU A 136 10.50 -3.51 5.05
N ASN A 137 10.39 -3.89 6.32
CA ASN A 137 11.49 -3.90 7.28
C ASN A 137 12.01 -5.31 7.61
N THR A 138 11.22 -6.34 7.33
CA THR A 138 11.50 -7.73 7.66
C THR A 138 11.32 -8.59 6.41
N PRO A 139 12.26 -8.56 5.45
CA PRO A 139 12.05 -9.20 4.16
C PRO A 139 11.90 -10.71 4.30
N ASN A 140 10.80 -11.26 3.80
CA ASN A 140 10.54 -12.70 3.84
C ASN A 140 11.32 -13.41 2.73
N THR A 141 12.34 -14.17 3.10
CA THR A 141 13.20 -14.90 2.16
C THR A 141 12.62 -16.23 1.68
N GLY A 142 11.55 -16.73 2.31
CA GLY A 142 10.90 -18.00 1.98
C GLY A 142 9.90 -17.92 0.82
N SER A 143 9.47 -16.72 0.43
CA SER A 143 8.64 -16.48 -0.75
C SER A 143 9.07 -15.18 -1.42
N ARG A 144 9.87 -15.31 -2.48
CA ARG A 144 10.52 -14.19 -3.15
C ARG A 144 9.81 -13.81 -4.44
N MET A 145 9.55 -12.52 -4.59
CA MET A 145 9.12 -11.88 -5.84
C MET A 145 10.31 -11.54 -6.75
N ARG A 146 11.52 -11.47 -6.19
CA ARG A 146 12.80 -11.29 -6.88
C ARG A 146 13.81 -12.29 -6.35
N GLY A 147 14.45 -13.03 -7.25
CA GLY A 147 15.52 -13.99 -7.00
C GLY A 147 16.84 -13.47 -7.52
#